data_AF-A0A7X7J7H8-F1
#
_entry.id   AF-A0A7X7J7H8-F1
#
_cell.length_a   1.000
_cell.length_b   1.000
_cell.length_c   1.000
_cell.angle_alpha   90.00
_cell.angle_beta   90.00
_cell.angle_gamma   90.00
#
_symmetry.space_group_name_H-M   'P 1'
#
loop_
_entity.id
_entity.type
_entity.pdbx_description
1 polymer ?
#
loop_
_entity_poly.entity_id
_entity_poly.type
_entity_poly.pdbx_seq_one_letter_code
_entity_poly.pdbx_strand_id
1 'polypeptide(L)'
;GSVSAFSGGAGAGAGTIYRQCSADRPGRGSVWINNNGFLSGFTEVPPATNYVSGEVDRVPFFVTNAAQLRITNDFLLGDIRLDSASARLDLGFNVLTVRSKEHALGPGTVTNFGAIVWWPYVPRGTIYYAK
;
A
#
# COMPACT_ATOMS: atom_id res chain seq x y z
N GLY A 1 11.51 -12.62 -12.11
CA GLY A 1 11.00 -13.31 -10.91
C GLY A 1 9.65 -12.74 -10.60
N SER A 2 8.64 -13.58 -10.43
CA SER A 2 7.29 -13.19 -10.01
C SER A 2 7.33 -12.79 -8.54
N VAL A 3 6.89 -11.57 -8.22
CA VAL A 3 6.80 -11.04 -6.86
C VAL A 3 5.51 -11.55 -6.22
N SER A 4 5.63 -12.28 -5.10
CA SER A 4 4.49 -12.86 -4.37
C SER A 4 4.12 -12.01 -3.15
N ALA A 5 3.93 -10.70 -3.35
CA ALA A 5 3.75 -9.72 -2.28
C ALA A 5 2.29 -9.43 -1.88
N PHE A 6 1.32 -10.24 -2.32
CA PHE A 6 -0.10 -10.01 -2.08
C PHE A 6 -0.89 -11.32 -2.15
N SER A 7 -1.92 -11.45 -1.30
CA SER A 7 -2.85 -12.57 -1.29
C SER A 7 -4.28 -12.05 -1.24
N GLY A 8 -5.16 -12.61 -2.06
CA GLY A 8 -6.59 -12.35 -1.98
C GLY A 8 -7.22 -13.20 -0.89
N GLY A 9 -8.02 -12.59 -0.01
CA GLY A 9 -8.83 -13.32 0.96
C GLY A 9 -9.94 -14.15 0.29
N ALA A 10 -10.37 -15.23 0.96
CA ALA A 10 -11.44 -16.11 0.48
C ALA A 10 -12.78 -15.35 0.39
N GLY A 11 -13.09 -14.89 -0.82
CA GLY A 11 -14.26 -14.07 -1.13
C GLY A 11 -13.92 -13.03 -2.19
N ALA A 12 -13.79 -13.48 -3.44
CA ALA A 12 -13.54 -12.65 -4.62
C ALA A 12 -12.48 -11.55 -4.38
N GLY A 13 -11.21 -11.94 -4.20
CA GLY A 13 -10.12 -10.98 -3.97
C GLY A 13 -10.11 -9.86 -5.01
N ALA A 14 -9.88 -8.63 -4.56
CA ALA A 14 -9.69 -7.50 -5.46
C ALA A 14 -8.55 -7.81 -6.43
N GLY A 15 -8.78 -7.60 -7.73
CA GLY A 15 -7.79 -7.84 -8.77
C GLY A 15 -6.51 -7.07 -8.45
N THR A 16 -5.44 -7.81 -8.16
CA THR A 16 -4.15 -7.22 -7.78
C THR A 16 -3.15 -7.46 -8.90
N ILE A 17 -2.66 -6.39 -9.50
CA ILE A 17 -1.69 -6.41 -10.59
C ILE A 17 -0.40 -5.77 -10.06
N TYR A 18 0.66 -6.59 -9.94
CA TYR A 18 2.01 -6.07 -9.82
C TYR A 18 2.57 -5.78 -11.19
N ARG A 19 2.94 -4.52 -11.43
CA ARG A 19 3.55 -4.09 -12.68
C ARG A 19 4.99 -3.68 -12.42
N GLN A 20 5.92 -4.51 -12.86
CA GLN A 20 7.35 -4.22 -12.92
C GLN A 20 7.76 -4.21 -14.39
N CYS A 21 8.19 -3.05 -14.90
CA CYS A 21 8.71 -2.92 -16.25
C CYS A 21 10.17 -3.39 -16.30
N SER A 22 10.68 -3.75 -17.48
CA SER A 22 12.07 -4.22 -17.66
C SER A 22 13.14 -3.18 -17.26
N ALA A 23 12.78 -1.90 -17.21
CA ALA A 23 13.62 -0.82 -16.73
C ALA A 23 13.66 -0.71 -15.18
N ASP A 24 12.75 -1.40 -14.47
CA ASP A 24 12.63 -1.30 -13.02
C ASP A 24 13.57 -2.30 -12.34
N ARG A 25 14.53 -1.77 -11.57
CA ARG A 25 15.34 -2.60 -10.64
C ARG A 25 14.40 -3.38 -9.69
N PRO A 26 14.81 -4.55 -9.17
CA PRO A 26 14.04 -5.28 -8.16
C PRO A 26 13.50 -4.36 -7.06
N GLY A 27 12.21 -4.46 -6.73
CA GLY A 27 11.56 -3.61 -5.72
C GLY A 27 11.18 -2.18 -6.18
N ARG A 28 11.12 -1.92 -7.49
CA ARG A 28 10.72 -0.60 -8.05
C ARG A 28 9.47 -0.62 -8.94
N GLY A 29 8.77 -1.75 -9.04
CA GLY A 29 7.48 -1.81 -9.71
C GLY A 29 6.39 -1.03 -8.97
N SER A 30 5.16 -1.07 -9.48
CA SER A 30 3.95 -0.51 -8.85
C SER A 30 2.91 -1.59 -8.60
N VAL A 31 2.13 -1.46 -7.54
CA VAL A 31 1.01 -2.35 -7.23
C VAL A 31 -0.29 -1.63 -7.52
N TRP A 32 -1.12 -2.21 -8.39
CA TRP A 32 -2.46 -1.73 -8.69
C TRP A 32 -3.48 -2.71 -8.14
N ILE A 33 -4.37 -2.23 -7.29
CA ILE A 33 -5.46 -2.99 -6.69
C ILE A 33 -6.75 -2.42 -7.24
N ASN A 34 -7.46 -3.24 -8.01
CA ASN A 34 -8.64 -2.85 -8.76
C ASN A 34 -9.69 -3.96 -8.63
N ASN A 35 -10.86 -3.61 -8.09
CA ASN A 35 -11.94 -4.57 -7.92
C ASN A 35 -13.08 -4.41 -8.93
N ASN A 36 -12.83 -3.73 -10.05
CA ASN A 36 -13.79 -3.55 -11.14
C ASN A 36 -15.20 -3.07 -10.70
N GLY A 37 -15.28 -2.31 -9.60
CA GLY A 37 -16.54 -1.82 -9.04
C GLY A 37 -17.30 -2.81 -8.14
N PHE A 38 -16.79 -4.03 -7.95
CA PHE A 38 -17.34 -4.97 -6.97
C PHE A 38 -17.04 -4.48 -5.55
N LEU A 39 -18.06 -4.43 -4.70
CA LEU A 39 -17.93 -3.94 -3.31
C LEU A 39 -17.45 -5.02 -2.33
N SER A 40 -17.21 -6.24 -2.81
CA SER A 40 -16.79 -7.39 -2.02
C SER A 40 -15.37 -7.80 -2.35
N GLY A 41 -14.58 -8.11 -1.34
CA GLY A 41 -13.22 -8.62 -1.49
C GLY A 41 -12.16 -7.59 -1.09
N PHE A 42 -11.06 -8.10 -0.56
CA PHE A 42 -9.92 -7.30 -0.13
C PHE A 42 -8.62 -7.98 -0.52
N THR A 43 -7.57 -7.18 -0.66
CA THR A 43 -6.19 -7.61 -0.80
C THR A 43 -5.49 -7.40 0.53
N GLU A 44 -4.89 -8.44 1.07
CA GLU A 44 -4.11 -8.35 2.31
C GLU A 44 -2.65 -8.04 2.02
N VAL A 45 -2.09 -7.13 2.82
CA VAL A 45 -0.65 -6.86 2.87
C VAL A 45 -0.14 -6.83 4.32
N PRO A 46 0.99 -7.47 4.62
CA PRO A 46 1.67 -8.46 3.78
C PRO A 46 0.76 -9.70 3.57
N PRO A 47 1.02 -10.49 2.51
CA PRO A 47 0.30 -11.72 2.28
C PRO A 47 0.65 -12.78 3.33
N ALA A 48 -0.30 -13.68 3.61
CA ALA A 48 -0.11 -14.75 4.58
C ALA A 48 1.01 -15.74 4.22
N THR A 49 1.36 -15.84 2.93
CA THR A 49 2.38 -16.77 2.42
C THR A 49 3.30 -16.10 1.41
N ASN A 50 4.57 -16.53 1.37
CA ASN A 50 5.57 -16.10 0.40
C ASN A 50 5.94 -14.60 0.42
N TYR A 51 5.64 -13.90 1.53
CA TYR A 51 6.08 -12.53 1.74
C TYR A 51 7.59 -12.46 2.01
N VAL A 52 8.29 -11.60 1.28
CA VAL A 52 9.68 -11.23 1.58
C VAL A 52 9.69 -9.82 2.17
N SER A 53 10.19 -9.70 3.41
CA SER A 53 10.34 -8.40 4.08
C SER A 53 11.23 -7.48 3.25
N GLY A 54 10.84 -6.21 3.10
CA GLY A 54 11.59 -5.22 2.35
C GLY A 54 11.26 -5.12 0.85
N GLU A 55 10.55 -6.10 0.28
CA GLU A 55 10.32 -6.19 -1.17
C GLU A 55 9.47 -5.03 -1.72
N VAL A 56 8.60 -4.46 -0.88
CA VAL A 56 7.62 -3.44 -1.24
C VAL A 56 7.88 -2.08 -0.59
N ASP A 57 8.99 -1.92 0.13
CA ASP A 57 9.36 -0.71 0.89
C ASP A 57 9.47 0.57 0.04
N ARG A 58 9.54 0.41 -1.29
CA ARG A 58 9.67 1.49 -2.27
C ARG A 58 8.61 1.42 -3.36
N VAL A 59 7.67 0.50 -3.23
CA VAL A 59 6.65 0.23 -4.23
C VAL A 59 5.42 1.10 -3.93
N PRO A 60 4.96 1.94 -4.88
CA PRO A 60 3.71 2.67 -4.75
C PRO A 60 2.51 1.73 -4.96
N PHE A 61 1.46 1.95 -4.16
CA PHE A 61 0.20 1.22 -4.19
C PHE A 61 -0.92 2.15 -4.66
N PHE A 62 -1.67 1.70 -5.66
CA PHE A 62 -2.83 2.41 -6.21
C PHE A 62 -4.08 1.56 -6.00
N VAL A 63 -5.03 2.06 -5.22
CA VAL A 63 -6.28 1.36 -4.89
C VAL A 63 -7.42 2.05 -5.63
N THR A 64 -8.16 1.32 -6.45
CA THR A 64 -9.19 1.89 -7.33
C THR A 64 -10.38 0.97 -7.53
N ASN A 65 -11.48 1.53 -8.06
CA ASN A 65 -12.71 0.82 -8.45
C ASN A 65 -13.22 -0.17 -7.39
N ALA A 66 -13.63 0.37 -6.23
CA ALA A 66 -14.15 -0.40 -5.10
C ALA A 66 -13.19 -1.42 -4.46
N ALA A 67 -11.89 -1.35 -4.79
CA ALA A 67 -10.90 -2.18 -4.14
C ALA A 67 -10.69 -1.80 -2.67
N GLN A 68 -10.46 -2.83 -1.86
CA GLN A 68 -10.06 -2.69 -0.47
C GLN A 68 -8.64 -3.26 -0.28
N LEU A 69 -7.75 -2.44 0.26
CA LEU A 69 -6.45 -2.86 0.77
C LEU A 69 -6.55 -3.00 2.28
N ARG A 70 -6.25 -4.18 2.83
CA ARG A 70 -6.20 -4.44 4.26
C ARG A 70 -4.77 -4.68 4.70
N ILE A 71 -4.32 -3.96 5.73
CA ILE A 71 -3.06 -4.27 6.38
C ILE A 71 -3.30 -5.23 7.55
N THR A 72 -2.51 -6.31 7.62
CA THR A 72 -2.68 -7.37 8.63
C THR A 72 -1.68 -7.27 9.79
N ASN A 73 -0.62 -6.48 9.60
CA ASN A 73 0.35 -6.09 10.62
C ASN A 73 0.91 -4.69 10.30
N ASP A 74 1.84 -4.19 11.12
CA ASP A 74 2.59 -2.98 10.79
C ASP A 74 3.35 -3.17 9.48
N PHE A 75 3.10 -2.26 8.52
CA PHE A 75 3.52 -2.46 7.14
C PHE A 75 4.19 -1.21 6.58
N LEU A 76 5.27 -1.41 5.82
CA LEU A 76 6.00 -0.33 5.14
C LEU A 76 5.84 -0.48 3.62
N LEU A 77 5.48 0.62 2.96
CA LEU A 77 5.39 0.69 1.50
C LEU A 77 5.98 1.99 0.95
N GLY A 78 6.16 2.06 -0.36
CA GLY A 78 6.76 3.22 -1.02
C GLY A 78 5.87 4.46 -1.03
N ASP A 79 4.63 4.30 -1.48
CA ASP A 79 3.61 5.36 -1.57
C ASP A 79 2.21 4.74 -1.59
N ILE A 80 1.15 5.50 -1.26
CA ILE A 80 -0.23 4.99 -1.32
C ILE A 80 -1.22 6.03 -1.85
N ARG A 81 -2.07 5.61 -2.80
CA ARG A 81 -3.17 6.41 -3.34
C ARG A 81 -4.48 5.63 -3.43
N LEU A 82 -5.57 6.31 -3.10
CA LEU A 82 -6.95 5.85 -3.20
C LEU A 82 -7.63 6.59 -4.35
N ASP A 83 -7.46 6.09 -5.57
CA ASP A 83 -7.77 6.81 -6.82
C ASP A 83 -9.26 6.87 -7.18
N SER A 84 -10.14 6.29 -6.35
CA SER A 84 -11.60 6.33 -6.55
C SER A 84 -12.34 6.53 -5.24
N ALA A 85 -13.52 7.17 -5.29
CA ALA A 85 -14.34 7.40 -4.09
C ALA A 85 -14.81 6.11 -3.40
N SER A 86 -14.83 5.00 -4.13
CA SER A 86 -15.16 3.67 -3.62
C SER A 86 -13.95 2.89 -3.11
N ALA A 87 -12.71 3.36 -3.32
CA ALA A 87 -11.52 2.71 -2.80
C ALA A 87 -11.48 2.77 -1.26
N ARG A 88 -10.98 1.69 -0.65
CA ARG A 88 -10.90 1.52 0.80
C ARG A 88 -9.49 1.13 1.23
N LEU A 89 -9.00 1.78 2.27
CA LEU A 89 -7.86 1.33 3.06
C LEU A 89 -8.37 0.88 4.42
N ASP A 90 -8.08 -0.35 4.80
CA ASP A 90 -8.42 -0.94 6.09
C ASP A 90 -7.12 -1.09 6.90
N LEU A 91 -7.00 -0.29 7.96
CA LEU A 91 -5.79 -0.26 8.80
C LEU A 91 -5.71 -1.42 9.79
N GLY A 92 -6.79 -2.15 10.03
CA GLY A 92 -6.75 -3.37 10.86
C GLY A 92 -6.12 -3.22 12.26
N PHE A 93 -6.18 -2.03 12.88
CA PHE A 93 -5.49 -1.69 14.15
C PHE A 93 -3.96 -1.59 14.08
N ASN A 94 -3.37 -1.52 12.89
CA ASN A 94 -1.94 -1.48 12.67
C ASN A 94 -1.45 -0.09 12.17
N VAL A 95 -0.13 0.04 12.05
CA VAL A 95 0.56 1.21 11.52
C VAL A 95 1.00 1.00 10.08
N LEU A 96 0.52 1.84 9.17
CA LEU A 96 1.02 1.95 7.81
C LEU A 96 2.12 3.00 7.72
N THR A 97 3.35 2.59 7.45
CA THR A 97 4.47 3.50 7.17
C THR A 97 4.59 3.74 5.67
N VAL A 98 4.50 5.00 5.24
CA VAL A 98 4.58 5.40 3.84
C VAL A 98 5.90 6.10 3.58
N ARG A 99 6.70 5.55 2.67
CA ARG A 99 8.04 6.04 2.34
C ARG A 99 8.04 7.24 1.36
N SER A 100 7.00 8.06 1.43
CA SER A 100 6.81 9.25 0.60
C SER A 100 6.43 10.45 1.47
N LYS A 101 6.57 11.65 0.88
CA LYS A 101 6.11 12.89 1.51
C LYS A 101 4.59 12.84 1.66
N GLU A 102 4.09 13.27 2.82
CA GLU A 102 2.66 13.36 3.08
C GLU A 102 1.91 14.10 1.97
N HIS A 103 0.80 13.50 1.54
CA HIS A 103 -0.14 14.05 0.59
C HIS A 103 -1.56 13.55 0.89
N ALA A 104 -2.56 14.17 0.27
CA ALA A 104 -3.93 13.68 0.36
C ALA A 104 -4.01 12.28 -0.27
N LEU A 105 -4.59 11.32 0.46
CA LEU A 105 -4.70 9.93 -0.01
C LEU A 105 -5.52 9.79 -1.29
N GLY A 106 -6.41 10.74 -1.57
CA GLY A 106 -7.34 10.71 -2.70
C GLY A 106 -8.80 10.66 -2.23
N PRO A 107 -9.76 10.47 -3.15
CA PRO A 107 -11.18 10.46 -2.85
C PRO A 107 -11.68 9.25 -2.03
N GLY A 108 -10.86 8.21 -1.85
CA GLY A 108 -11.26 7.01 -1.10
C GLY A 108 -11.38 7.21 0.41
N THR A 109 -11.59 6.12 1.13
CA THR A 109 -11.84 6.15 2.58
C THR A 109 -10.87 5.25 3.33
N VAL A 110 -10.37 5.74 4.46
CA VAL A 110 -9.64 4.94 5.45
C VAL A 110 -10.64 4.42 6.48
N THR A 111 -10.52 3.15 6.82
CA THR A 111 -11.44 2.41 7.69
C THR A 111 -10.67 1.67 8.77
N ASN A 112 -11.37 1.38 9.87
CA ASN A 112 -10.83 0.82 11.10
C ASN A 112 -9.78 1.71 11.78
N PHE A 113 -9.55 1.46 13.08
CA PHE A 113 -8.53 2.17 13.83
C PHE A 113 -7.14 1.79 13.34
N GLY A 114 -6.18 2.69 13.52
CA GLY A 114 -4.78 2.51 13.11
C GLY A 114 -4.11 3.87 12.90
N ALA A 115 -2.90 3.86 12.36
CA ALA A 115 -2.16 5.08 12.05
C ALA A 115 -1.49 5.00 10.67
N ILE A 116 -1.36 6.16 10.01
CA ILE A 116 -0.53 6.33 8.81
C ILE A 116 0.62 7.26 9.17
N VAL A 117 1.86 6.80 8.96
CA VAL A 117 3.09 7.54 9.27
C VAL A 117 3.87 7.78 7.97
N TRP A 118 4.12 9.04 7.62
CA TRP A 118 4.79 9.42 6.37
C TRP A 118 6.29 9.73 6.58
N TRP A 119 7.16 9.34 5.64
CA TRP A 119 8.60 9.59 5.67
C TRP A 119 9.06 10.74 4.74
N PRO A 120 10.04 11.54 5.16
CA PRO A 120 10.43 11.79 6.55
C PRO A 120 9.45 12.80 7.13
N TYR A 121 8.90 12.49 8.30
CA TYR A 121 8.60 13.55 9.26
C TYR A 121 9.90 14.34 9.48
N VAL A 122 10.07 15.44 8.76
CA VAL A 122 11.02 16.50 9.11
C VAL A 122 10.22 17.42 10.03
N PRO A 123 10.39 17.38 11.36
CA PRO A 123 9.88 18.47 12.17
C PRO A 123 10.54 19.73 11.59
N ARG A 124 9.73 20.71 11.14
CA ARG A 124 10.24 21.97 10.63
C ARG A 124 11.13 22.60 11.70
N GLY A 125 12.45 22.43 11.58
CA GLY A 125 13.42 22.97 12.54
C GLY A 125 14.76 22.24 12.71
N THR A 126 14.93 20.98 12.29
CA THR A 126 16.21 20.27 12.56
C THR A 126 17.14 20.25 11.35
N ILE A 127 18.16 21.12 11.38
CA ILE A 127 19.37 21.02 10.56
C ILE A 127 20.30 20.00 11.23
N TYR A 128 20.67 18.93 10.53
CA TYR A 128 21.77 18.07 10.96
C TYR A 128 23.07 18.58 10.34
N TYR A 129 23.97 19.10 11.17
CA TYR A 129 25.34 19.37 10.75
C TYR A 129 26.10 18.04 10.64
N ALA A 130 26.66 17.77 9.47
CA ALA A 130 27.77 16.83 9.34
C ALA A 130 29.07 17.65 9.28
N LYS A 131 30.09 17.13 9.97
CA LYS A 131 31.35 17.77 10.35
C LYS A 131 32.16 18.34 9.19
#